data_AF-A0A6P4A1M3-F1
#
_entry.id   AF-A0A6P4A1M3-F1
#
_cell.length_a   1.000
_cell.length_b   1.000
_cell.length_c   1.000
_cell.angle_alpha   90.00
_cell.angle_beta   90.00
_cell.angle_gamma   90.00
#
_symmetry.space_group_name_H-M   'P 1'
#
loop_
_entity.id
_entity.type
_entity.pdbx_description
1 polymer ?
#
loop_
_entity_poly.entity_id
_entity_poly.type
_entity_poly.pdbx_seq_one_letter_code
_entity_poly.pdbx_strand_id
1 'polypeptide(L)'
;RCLIFQLLHADSIPISLHQFLAFPYFTFVGVGVQEDAEKLFQELQLRVVSTMDLAQLAADRYGVEDFRRRGLKRLAMELIGKYMEKPKHVTLSQWDAKNLSDEQVEYATIDAYVSFALGLSLLNGFRRVSPIPFPVHQHSCNASHWRPPSQPSFFVVYTPPPPQFV
;
A
#
# COMPACT_ATOMS: atom_id res chain seq x y z
N ARG A 1 -8.77 1.49 -10.07
CA ARG A 1 -9.47 0.23 -9.73
C ARG A 1 -8.58 -0.52 -8.74
N CYS A 2 -9.15 -1.11 -7.70
CA CYS A 2 -8.44 -1.91 -6.68
C CYS A 2 -9.09 -3.29 -6.64
N LEU A 3 -8.28 -4.34 -6.48
CA LEU A 3 -8.75 -5.72 -6.36
C LEU A 3 -8.32 -6.25 -5.00
N ILE A 4 -9.29 -6.80 -4.26
CA ILE A 4 -9.09 -7.46 -2.97
C ILE A 4 -9.32 -8.95 -3.18
N PHE A 5 -8.35 -9.76 -2.79
CA PHE A 5 -8.42 -11.21 -2.89
C PHE A 5 -8.21 -11.86 -1.52
N GLN A 6 -9.24 -12.50 -0.98
CA GLN A 6 -9.21 -13.13 0.34
C GLN A 6 -8.63 -14.54 0.27
N LEU A 7 -7.30 -14.67 0.40
CA LEU A 7 -6.59 -15.95 0.29
C LEU A 7 -7.08 -17.02 1.29
N LEU A 8 -7.41 -16.60 2.52
CA LEU A 8 -7.87 -17.51 3.58
C LEU A 8 -9.16 -18.26 3.25
N HIS A 9 -9.99 -17.69 2.38
CA HIS A 9 -11.31 -18.24 2.01
C HIS A 9 -11.36 -18.77 0.59
N ALA A 10 -10.21 -18.85 -0.09
CA ALA A 10 -10.12 -19.38 -1.44
C ALA A 10 -10.01 -20.90 -1.39
N ASP A 11 -10.93 -21.61 -2.08
CA ASP A 11 -10.86 -23.07 -2.22
C ASP A 11 -9.56 -23.52 -2.93
N SER A 12 -9.04 -22.67 -3.80
CA SER A 12 -7.75 -22.83 -4.47
C SER A 12 -7.23 -21.47 -4.93
N ILE A 13 -5.91 -21.36 -5.07
CA ILE A 13 -5.29 -20.14 -5.58
C ILE A 13 -5.24 -20.22 -7.11
N PRO A 14 -5.86 -19.28 -7.85
CA PRO A 14 -5.88 -19.33 -9.31
C PRO A 14 -4.46 -19.23 -9.91
N ILE A 15 -4.21 -19.99 -10.97
CA ILE A 15 -2.94 -19.92 -11.73
C ILE A 15 -2.66 -18.50 -12.21
N SER A 16 -3.70 -17.74 -12.58
CA SER A 16 -3.56 -16.34 -12.97
C SER A 16 -3.00 -15.46 -11.86
N LEU A 17 -3.31 -15.75 -10.59
CA LEU A 17 -2.73 -15.01 -9.46
C LEU A 17 -1.26 -15.37 -9.27
N HIS A 18 -0.90 -16.66 -9.36
CA HIS A 18 0.51 -17.08 -9.36
C HIS A 18 1.31 -16.40 -10.47
N GLN A 19 0.80 -16.43 -11.70
CA GLN A 19 1.45 -15.81 -12.85
C GLN A 19 1.57 -14.30 -12.66
N PHE A 20 0.53 -13.64 -12.16
CA PHE A 20 0.54 -12.21 -11.91
C PHE A 20 1.62 -11.80 -10.89
N LEU A 21 1.73 -12.51 -9.76
CA LEU A 21 2.72 -12.22 -8.72
C LEU A 21 4.15 -12.55 -9.16
N ALA A 22 4.30 -13.56 -10.01
CA ALA A 22 5.58 -13.99 -10.55
C ALA A 22 6.00 -13.25 -11.82
N PHE A 23 5.20 -12.32 -12.34
CA PHE A 23 5.51 -11.65 -13.60
C PHE A 23 6.54 -10.53 -13.39
N PRO A 24 7.73 -10.60 -14.01
CA PRO A 24 8.83 -9.68 -13.71
C PRO A 24 8.61 -8.25 -14.21
N TYR A 25 7.60 -8.02 -15.07
CA TYR A 25 7.23 -6.68 -15.54
C TYR A 25 6.30 -5.93 -14.58
N PHE A 26 5.83 -6.58 -13.51
CA PHE A 26 5.10 -5.90 -12.43
C PHE A 26 6.02 -5.70 -11.23
N THR A 27 5.96 -4.51 -10.65
CA THR A 27 6.63 -4.20 -9.39
C THR A 27 5.59 -3.92 -8.32
N PHE A 28 5.67 -4.67 -7.23
CA PHE A 28 4.79 -4.54 -6.08
C PHE A 28 5.37 -3.55 -5.09
N VAL A 29 4.65 -2.46 -4.83
CA VAL A 29 5.11 -1.36 -3.99
C VAL A 29 4.33 -1.30 -2.68
N GLY A 30 5.01 -0.99 -1.60
CA GLY A 30 4.42 -0.84 -0.28
C GLY A 30 5.49 -0.49 0.76
N VAL A 31 5.09 -0.32 2.02
CA VAL A 31 6.03 -0.24 3.15
C VAL A 31 6.01 -1.57 3.88
N GLY A 32 7.17 -2.22 4.02
CA GLY A 32 7.28 -3.59 4.51
C GLY A 32 6.87 -4.65 3.47
N VAL A 33 6.85 -4.27 2.19
CA VAL A 33 6.33 -5.14 1.11
C VAL A 33 7.19 -6.38 0.87
N GLN A 34 8.48 -6.31 1.19
CA GLN A 34 9.39 -7.44 1.06
C GLN A 34 9.06 -8.52 2.10
N GLU A 35 8.80 -8.10 3.34
CA GLU A 35 8.40 -8.98 4.43
C GLU A 35 7.05 -9.66 4.15
N ASP A 36 6.12 -8.93 3.54
CA ASP A 36 4.82 -9.51 3.14
C ASP A 36 4.96 -10.50 1.98
N ALA A 37 5.85 -10.25 1.03
CA ALA A 37 6.20 -11.20 -0.03
C ALA A 37 6.86 -12.48 0.52
N GLU A 38 7.71 -12.35 1.53
CA GLU A 38 8.35 -13.49 2.20
C GLU A 38 7.32 -14.36 2.93
N LYS A 39 6.37 -13.75 3.66
CA LYS A 39 5.26 -14.48 4.29
C LYS A 39 4.40 -15.22 3.27
N LEU A 40 4.04 -14.56 2.16
CA LEU A 40 3.29 -15.17 1.07
C LEU A 40 4.00 -16.42 0.52
N PHE A 41 5.31 -16.35 0.38
CA PHE A 41 6.09 -17.50 -0.07
C PHE A 41 6.14 -18.61 0.99
N GLN A 42 6.42 -18.27 2.25
CA GLN A 42 6.55 -19.25 3.34
C GLN A 42 5.24 -20.00 3.61
N GLU A 43 4.12 -19.28 3.66
CA GLU A 43 2.83 -19.84 4.07
C GLU A 43 2.04 -20.44 2.91
N LEU A 44 2.12 -19.82 1.72
CA LEU A 44 1.23 -20.13 0.60
C LEU A 44 1.98 -20.52 -0.69
N GLN A 45 3.32 -20.57 -0.65
CA GLN A 45 4.17 -20.81 -1.83
C GLN A 45 3.89 -19.81 -2.97
N LEU A 46 3.40 -18.62 -2.63
CA LEU A 46 3.15 -17.54 -3.57
C LEU A 46 4.40 -16.68 -3.70
N ARG A 47 5.10 -16.84 -4.82
CA ARG A 47 6.29 -16.05 -5.12
C ARG A 47 5.91 -14.70 -5.72
N VAL A 48 6.25 -13.63 -5.02
CA VAL A 48 6.26 -12.26 -5.56
C VAL A 48 7.67 -11.95 -6.05
N VAL A 49 7.84 -11.79 -7.37
CA VAL A 49 9.20 -11.75 -7.98
C VAL A 49 9.86 -10.37 -7.91
N SER A 50 9.07 -9.29 -7.89
CA SER A 50 9.60 -7.92 -7.88
C SER A 50 8.85 -7.07 -6.88
N THR A 51 9.53 -6.72 -5.80
CA THR A 51 9.05 -5.84 -4.74
C THR A 51 9.88 -4.55 -4.72
N MET A 52 9.29 -3.48 -4.20
CA MET A 52 9.98 -2.21 -4.01
C MET A 52 9.45 -1.53 -2.76
N ASP A 53 10.30 -1.49 -1.73
CA ASP A 53 9.95 -0.85 -0.46
C ASP A 53 10.00 0.69 -0.57
N LEU A 54 8.87 1.31 -0.24
CA LEU A 54 8.68 2.75 -0.38
C LEU A 54 9.42 3.56 0.68
N ALA A 55 9.63 3.00 1.88
CA ALA A 55 10.35 3.67 2.95
C ALA A 55 11.86 3.72 2.62
N GLN A 56 12.38 2.61 2.12
CA GLN A 56 13.74 2.49 1.59
C GLN A 56 13.94 3.42 0.38
N LEU A 57 13.05 3.36 -0.61
CA LEU A 57 13.13 4.21 -1.79
C LEU A 57 13.08 5.71 -1.45
N ALA A 58 12.24 6.09 -0.49
CA ALA A 58 12.19 7.47 -0.02
C ALA A 58 13.50 7.88 0.66
N ALA A 59 14.05 7.04 1.54
CA ALA A 59 15.31 7.34 2.23
C ALA A 59 16.45 7.56 1.23
N ASP A 60 16.60 6.67 0.26
CA ASP A 60 17.66 6.75 -0.75
C ASP A 60 17.47 7.98 -1.66
N ARG A 61 16.22 8.28 -2.04
CA ARG A 61 15.91 9.40 -2.93
C ARG A 61 16.16 10.77 -2.31
N TYR A 62 15.85 10.92 -1.02
CA TYR A 62 15.95 12.21 -0.32
C TYR A 62 17.19 12.32 0.57
N GLY A 63 17.97 11.25 0.74
CA GLY A 63 19.10 11.22 1.67
C GLY A 63 18.68 11.33 3.14
N VAL A 64 17.48 10.86 3.48
CA VAL A 64 16.90 10.96 4.83
C VAL A 64 16.71 9.55 5.40
N GLU A 65 17.71 9.06 6.13
CA GLU A 65 17.72 7.71 6.71
C GLU A 65 16.51 7.42 7.61
N ASP A 66 15.97 8.44 8.26
CA ASP A 66 14.80 8.28 9.12
C ASP A 66 13.54 7.83 8.37
N PHE A 67 13.48 8.02 7.04
CA PHE A 67 12.37 7.54 6.23
C PHE A 67 12.24 6.01 6.23
N ARG A 68 13.35 5.26 6.38
CA ARG A 68 13.32 3.79 6.48
C ARG A 68 12.47 3.28 7.65
N ARG A 69 12.28 4.11 8.68
CA ARG A 69 11.53 3.76 9.91
C ARG A 69 10.09 4.25 9.89
N ARG A 70 9.65 4.90 8.81
CA ARG A 70 8.33 5.54 8.74
C ARG A 70 7.35 4.64 8.02
N GLY A 71 6.18 4.46 8.64
CA GLY A 71 5.06 3.78 8.00
C GLY A 71 4.44 4.60 6.87
N LEU A 72 3.68 3.92 6.01
CA LEU A 72 3.02 4.50 4.83
C LEU A 72 2.27 5.80 5.12
N LYS A 73 1.51 5.87 6.23
CA LYS A 73 0.76 7.07 6.63
C LYS A 73 1.62 8.32 6.73
N ARG A 74 2.80 8.18 7.32
CA ARG A 74 3.70 9.32 7.56
C ARG A 74 4.39 9.74 6.28
N LEU A 75 4.87 8.77 5.50
CA LEU A 75 5.48 9.03 4.20
C LEU A 75 4.48 9.67 3.22
N ALA A 76 3.24 9.19 3.18
CA ALA A 76 2.19 9.73 2.34
C ALA A 76 1.86 11.18 2.67
N MET A 77 1.78 11.51 3.96
CA MET A 77 1.55 12.88 4.41
C MET A 77 2.72 13.79 4.00
N GLU A 78 3.95 13.38 4.30
CA GLU A 78 5.14 14.23 4.15
C GLU A 78 5.59 14.40 2.70
N LEU A 79 5.40 13.37 1.87
CA LEU A 79 5.97 13.34 0.51
C LEU A 79 4.95 13.64 -0.58
N ILE A 80 3.67 13.32 -0.37
CA ILE A 80 2.60 13.53 -1.37
C ILE A 80 1.38 14.28 -0.82
N GLY A 81 1.43 14.77 0.43
CA GLY A 81 0.36 15.56 1.04
C GLY A 81 -0.96 14.79 1.18
N LYS A 82 -0.92 13.46 1.22
CA LYS A 82 -2.12 12.62 1.35
C LYS A 82 -2.33 12.23 2.79
N TYR A 83 -3.48 12.63 3.33
CA TYR A 83 -3.95 12.17 4.62
C TYR A 83 -4.59 10.79 4.48
N MET A 84 -4.20 9.86 5.35
CA MET A 84 -4.86 8.58 5.51
C MET A 84 -5.13 8.31 6.98
N GLU A 85 -6.39 8.03 7.29
CA GLU A 85 -6.76 7.53 8.61
C GLU A 85 -6.44 6.04 8.70
N LYS A 86 -6.02 5.63 9.89
CA LYS A 86 -5.84 4.21 10.23
C LYS A 86 -6.62 3.94 11.52
N PRO A 87 -7.97 3.94 11.44
CA PRO A 87 -8.80 3.75 12.62
C PRO A 87 -8.52 2.38 13.24
N LYS A 88 -8.20 2.36 14.53
CA LYS A 88 -7.79 1.12 15.22
C LYS A 88 -8.86 0.04 15.17
N HIS A 89 -10.13 0.42 15.22
CA HIS A 89 -11.24 -0.54 15.16
C HIS A 89 -11.31 -1.25 13.81
N VAL A 90 -10.82 -0.64 12.71
CA VAL A 90 -10.71 -1.31 11.41
C VAL A 90 -9.39 -2.06 11.30
N THR A 91 -8.26 -1.46 11.67
CA THR A 91 -6.95 -2.12 11.54
C THR A 91 -6.82 -3.38 12.38
N LEU A 92 -7.54 -3.44 13.51
CA LEU A 92 -7.58 -4.58 14.44
C LEU A 92 -8.91 -5.35 14.37
N SER A 93 -9.71 -5.11 13.33
CA SER A 93 -10.95 -5.85 13.09
C SER A 93 -10.68 -7.29 12.66
N GLN A 94 -11.74 -8.08 12.55
CA GLN A 94 -11.70 -9.47 12.09
C GLN A 94 -11.46 -9.55 10.57
N TRP A 95 -10.19 -9.47 10.16
CA TRP A 95 -9.79 -9.53 8.74
C TRP A 95 -9.79 -10.94 8.14
N ASP A 96 -9.93 -11.97 8.99
CA ASP A 96 -10.17 -13.36 8.61
C ASP A 96 -11.68 -13.67 8.48
N ALA A 97 -12.57 -12.68 8.61
CA ALA A 97 -13.99 -12.86 8.36
C ALA A 97 -14.25 -13.24 6.90
N LYS A 98 -15.28 -14.07 6.64
CA LYS A 98 -15.64 -14.52 5.29
C LYS A 98 -16.06 -13.36 4.36
N ASN A 99 -16.75 -12.38 4.93
CA ASN A 99 -17.17 -11.16 4.26
C ASN A 99 -16.51 -9.98 4.95
N LEU A 100 -15.77 -9.18 4.20
CA LEU A 100 -15.23 -7.92 4.69
C LEU A 100 -16.36 -6.88 4.79
N SER A 101 -16.29 -6.01 5.80
CA SER A 101 -17.14 -4.83 5.87
C SER A 101 -16.74 -3.77 4.85
N ASP A 102 -17.64 -2.85 4.56
CA ASP A 102 -17.35 -1.71 3.67
C ASP A 102 -16.17 -0.88 4.19
N GLU A 103 -16.05 -0.71 5.52
CA GLU A 103 -14.92 0.00 6.15
C GLU A 103 -13.59 -0.73 5.93
N GLN A 104 -13.58 -2.06 6.00
CA GLN A 104 -12.39 -2.86 5.71
C GLN A 104 -12.00 -2.76 4.22
N VAL A 105 -12.98 -2.87 3.32
CA VAL A 105 -12.76 -2.73 1.87
C VAL A 105 -12.22 -1.34 1.53
N GLU A 106 -12.80 -0.29 2.10
CA GLU A 106 -12.36 1.08 1.94
C GLU A 106 -10.93 1.26 2.47
N TYR A 107 -10.64 0.80 3.69
CA TYR A 107 -9.31 0.89 4.28
C TYR A 107 -8.25 0.20 3.41
N ALA A 108 -8.49 -1.04 2.99
CA ALA A 108 -7.57 -1.78 2.14
C ALA A 108 -7.33 -1.09 0.79
N THR A 109 -8.40 -0.52 0.22
CA THR A 109 -8.34 0.23 -1.04
C THR A 109 -7.54 1.52 -0.91
N ILE A 110 -7.71 2.26 0.19
CA ILE A 110 -6.94 3.47 0.48
C ILE A 110 -5.46 3.13 0.67
N ASP A 111 -5.14 2.09 1.45
CA ASP A 111 -3.76 1.67 1.70
C ASP A 111 -3.05 1.25 0.40
N ALA A 112 -3.72 0.47 -0.46
CA ALA A 112 -3.25 0.10 -1.79
C ALA A 112 -3.02 1.32 -2.70
N TYR A 113 -3.99 2.22 -2.76
CA TYR A 113 -3.94 3.41 -3.62
C TYR A 113 -2.84 4.38 -3.17
N VAL A 114 -2.67 4.59 -1.86
CA VAL A 114 -1.65 5.50 -1.33
C VAL A 114 -0.26 4.93 -1.58
N SER A 115 -0.05 3.61 -1.41
CA SER A 115 1.20 2.94 -1.77
C SER A 115 1.55 3.15 -3.24
N PHE A 116 0.58 2.98 -4.13
CA PHE A 116 0.74 3.28 -5.55
C PHE A 116 1.14 4.73 -5.81
N ALA A 117 0.35 5.67 -5.31
CA ALA A 117 0.54 7.09 -5.57
C ALA A 117 1.90 7.58 -5.06
N LEU A 118 2.32 7.08 -3.90
CA LEU A 118 3.64 7.36 -3.35
C LEU A 118 4.74 6.76 -4.24
N GLY A 119 4.61 5.49 -4.66
CA GLY A 119 5.55 4.84 -5.56
C GLY A 119 5.72 5.60 -6.88
N LEU A 120 4.62 6.01 -7.52
CA LEU A 120 4.69 6.86 -8.71
C LEU A 120 5.41 8.19 -8.45
N SER A 121 5.12 8.84 -7.32
CA SER A 121 5.76 10.11 -6.99
C SER A 121 7.27 9.96 -6.79
N LEU A 122 7.70 8.87 -6.13
CA LEU A 122 9.11 8.58 -5.90
C LEU A 122 9.85 8.17 -7.19
N LEU A 123 9.18 7.46 -8.11
CA LEU A 123 9.78 6.98 -9.36
C LEU A 123 9.81 8.05 -10.46
N ASN A 124 8.76 8.87 -10.59
CA ASN A 124 8.62 9.82 -11.69
C ASN A 124 9.40 11.12 -11.53
N GLY A 125 10.07 11.34 -10.39
CA GLY A 125 11.01 12.43 -10.16
C GLY A 125 10.49 13.85 -10.43
N PHE A 126 10.16 14.57 -9.36
CA PHE A 126 9.93 16.03 -9.32
C PHE A 126 8.65 16.55 -9.99
N ARG A 127 7.67 16.91 -9.16
CA ARG A 127 7.34 18.34 -9.06
C ARG A 127 7.99 18.85 -7.79
N ARG A 128 8.76 19.94 -7.86
CA ARG A 128 9.19 20.68 -6.64
C ARG A 128 7.93 21.02 -5.86
N VAL A 129 7.67 20.31 -4.78
CA VAL A 129 7.00 20.93 -3.64
C VAL A 129 8.15 21.31 -2.74
N SER A 130 8.48 22.59 -2.71
CA SER A 130 9.32 23.17 -1.67
C SER A 130 8.84 22.62 -0.32
N PRO A 131 9.72 22.29 0.65
CA PRO A 131 9.25 21.94 1.99
C PRO A 131 8.32 23.04 2.46
N ILE A 132 7.02 22.74 2.58
CA ILE A 132 6.08 23.71 3.14
C ILE A 132 6.47 23.79 4.62
N PRO A 133 6.94 24.95 5.13
CA PRO A 133 7.09 25.11 6.57
C PRO A 133 5.69 24.99 7.15
N PHE A 134 5.44 23.94 7.92
CA PHE A 134 4.14 23.66 8.53
C PHE A 134 3.50 24.92 9.12
N PRO A 135 2.31 25.32 8.67
CA PRO A 135 1.39 26.06 9.50
C PRO A 135 0.33 25.07 9.97
N VAL A 136 0.30 24.87 11.28
CA VAL A 136 -0.87 24.32 11.96
C VAL A 136 -2.04 25.26 11.64
N HIS A 137 -3.02 24.81 10.85
CA HIS A 137 -4.46 24.98 11.08
C HIS A 137 -5.28 24.51 9.87
N GLN A 138 -6.38 23.84 10.20
CA GLN A 138 -7.40 23.27 9.31
C GLN A 138 -8.00 24.31 8.34
N HIS A 139 -8.46 23.87 7.17
CA HIS A 139 -9.89 23.94 6.79
C HIS A 139 -10.16 23.23 5.44
N SER A 140 -11.38 22.70 5.38
CA SER A 140 -12.06 21.95 4.32
C SER A 140 -11.96 22.57 2.92
N CYS A 141 -11.89 21.74 1.86
CA CYS A 141 -12.46 22.03 0.54
C CYS A 141 -12.73 20.76 -0.28
N ASN A 142 -13.86 20.78 -0.98
CA ASN A 142 -14.56 19.69 -1.67
C ASN A 142 -13.84 19.12 -2.91
N ALA A 143 -13.99 17.82 -3.11
CA ALA A 143 -13.52 17.09 -4.28
C ALA A 143 -14.65 16.97 -5.33
N SER A 144 -14.53 17.70 -6.44
CA SER A 144 -15.43 17.48 -7.58
C SER A 144 -14.82 17.88 -8.92
N HIS A 145 -13.73 17.24 -9.33
CA HIS A 145 -13.50 16.87 -10.74
C HIS A 145 -12.24 15.99 -10.87
N TRP A 146 -12.40 14.67 -10.95
CA TRP A 146 -11.30 13.82 -11.41
C TRP A 146 -11.85 12.68 -12.26
N ARG A 147 -11.41 12.63 -13.53
CA ARG A 147 -11.62 11.47 -14.41
C ARG A 147 -10.27 10.73 -14.55
N PRO A 148 -10.20 9.43 -14.27
CA PRO A 148 -8.98 8.64 -14.47
C PRO A 148 -8.70 8.35 -15.95
N PRO A 149 -7.42 8.28 -16.37
CA PRO A 149 -7.03 7.63 -17.60
C PRO A 149 -6.93 6.10 -17.44
N SER A 150 -6.88 5.43 -18.59
CA SER A 150 -6.93 3.98 -18.81
C SER A 150 -5.63 3.23 -18.45
N GLN A 151 -5.67 2.45 -17.36
CA GLN A 151 -4.84 1.25 -16.99
C GLN A 151 -3.32 1.49 -16.74
N PRO A 152 -2.62 0.64 -15.94
CA PRO A 152 -3.01 -0.68 -15.42
C PRO A 152 -3.23 -0.77 -13.90
N SER A 153 -3.82 -1.89 -13.51
CA SER A 153 -4.36 -2.29 -12.21
C SER A 153 -3.34 -2.35 -11.08
N PHE A 154 -3.73 -1.81 -9.92
CA PHE A 154 -3.02 -1.95 -8.63
C PHE A 154 -3.63 -3.09 -7.82
N PHE A 155 -2.78 -3.90 -7.20
CA PHE A 155 -3.17 -5.11 -6.48
C PHE A 155 -2.43 -5.19 -5.15
N VAL A 156 -3.18 -5.37 -4.06
CA VAL A 156 -2.65 -5.79 -2.76
C VAL A 156 -3.03 -7.26 -2.60
N VAL A 157 -2.03 -8.13 -2.55
CA VAL A 157 -2.22 -9.46 -1.97
C VAL A 157 -2.21 -9.24 -0.47
N TYR A 158 -3.34 -9.45 0.19
CA TYR A 158 -3.41 -9.38 1.65
C TYR A 158 -2.81 -10.66 2.25
N THR A 159 -1.70 -10.51 2.97
CA THR A 159 -1.34 -11.41 4.07
C THR A 159 -1.77 -10.76 5.38
N PRO A 160 -2.49 -11.48 6.26
CA PRO A 160 -2.85 -10.97 7.57
C PRO A 160 -1.62 -10.65 8.43
N PRO A 161 -1.75 -9.73 9.41
CA PRO A 161 -0.66 -9.44 10.32
C PRO A 161 -0.27 -10.72 11.10
N PRO A 162 1.04 -11.05 11.22
CA PRO A 162 1.48 -12.11 12.12
C PRO A 162 1.13 -11.75 13.58
N PRO A 163 0.89 -12.77 14.45
CA PRO A 163 0.41 -12.57 15.80
C PRO A 163 1.34 -11.65 16.60
N GLN A 164 0.75 -10.66 17.27
CA GLN A 164 1.49 -9.74 18.14
C GLN A 164 2.13 -10.55 19.29
N PHE A 165 3.46 -10.48 19.43
CA PHE A 165 4.09 -10.80 20.70
C PHE A 165 3.67 -9.77 21.74
N VAL A 166 3.30 -10.29 22.92
CA VAL A 166 2.94 -9.58 24.16
C VAL A 166 3.98 -8.52 24.52
#